data_AF-A0A920DNC1-F1
#
_entry.id   AF-A0A920DNC1-F1
#
_cell.length_a   1.000
_cell.length_b   1.000
_cell.length_c   1.000
_cell.angle_alpha   90.00
_cell.angle_beta   90.00
_cell.angle_gamma   90.00
#
_symmetry.space_group_name_H-M   'P 1'
#
loop_
_entity.id
_entity.type
_entity.pdbx_description
1 polymer ?
#
loop_
_entity_poly.entity_id
_entity_poly.type
_entity_poly.pdbx_seq_one_letter_code
_entity_poly.pdbx_strand_id
1 'polypeptide(L)' 'MQFLAPYSGCSMGEYFRDLGEDALIIYDDLSKQAVAYRQISLLLRRPPGREAYPGDIFYLHSRLLERGCR' A
#
# COMPACT_ATOMS: atom_id res chain seq x y z
N MET A 1 10.00 -0.11 8.21
CA MET A 1 9.70 -0.61 6.85
C MET A 1 8.19 -0.83 6.56
N GLN A 2 7.26 -0.42 7.44
CA GLN A 2 5.83 -0.77 7.33
C GLN A 2 5.10 -0.19 6.09
N PHE A 3 5.57 0.93 5.54
CA PHE A 3 4.97 1.56 4.35
C PHE A 3 5.15 0.73 3.06
N LEU A 4 6.33 0.13 2.87
CA LEU A 4 6.70 -0.57 1.64
C LEU A 4 6.30 -2.05 1.63
N ALA A 5 6.10 -2.67 2.80
CA ALA A 5 5.87 -4.11 2.91
C ALA A 5 4.72 -4.62 2.01
N PRO A 6 3.56 -3.93 1.90
CA PRO A 6 2.49 -4.38 1.00
C PRO A 6 2.87 -4.33 -0.47
N TYR A 7 3.66 -3.34 -0.91
CA TYR A 7 4.14 -3.29 -2.30
C TYR A 7 5.14 -4.41 -2.61
N SER A 8 6.01 -4.74 -1.66
CA SER A 8 6.93 -5.87 -1.80
C SER A 8 6.18 -7.19 -1.92
N GLY A 9 5.20 -7.45 -1.04
CA GLY A 9 4.37 -8.66 -1.10
C GLY A 9 3.54 -8.74 -2.39
N CYS A 10 2.97 -7.62 -2.83
CA CYS A 10 2.24 -7.55 -4.09
C CYS A 10 3.12 -7.93 -5.29
N SER A 11 4.35 -7.41 -5.34
CA SER A 11 5.29 -7.71 -6.44
C SER A 11 5.71 -9.20 -6.47
N MET A 12 5.75 -9.87 -5.32
CA MET A 12 5.99 -11.32 -5.26
C MET A 12 4.80 -12.12 -5.79
N GLY A 13 3.56 -11.69 -5.51
CA GLY A 13 2.37 -12.34 -6.05
C GLY A 13 2.20 -12.12 -7.56
N GLU A 14 2.56 -10.93 -8.05
CA GLU A 14 2.55 -10.63 -9.48
C GLU A 14 3.46 -11.56 -10.28
N TYR A 15 4.59 -12.01 -9.73
CA TYR A 15 5.44 -13.00 -10.38
C TYR A 15 4.68 -14.28 -10.74
N PHE A 16 3.85 -14.81 -9.83
CA PHE A 16 3.04 -15.99 -10.08
C PHE A 16 1.89 -15.69 -11.06
N ARG A 17 1.21 -14.56 -10.87
CA ARG A 17 0.15 -14.09 -11.79
C ARG A 17 0.65 -13.99 -13.22
N ASP A 18 1.82 -13.39 -13.42
CA ASP A 18 2.41 -13.15 -14.73
C ASP A 18 2.92 -14.44 -15.40
N LEU A 19 3.12 -15.51 -14.61
CA LEU A 19 3.36 -16.88 -15.10
C LEU A 19 2.07 -17.66 -15.41
N GLY A 20 0.89 -17.07 -15.17
CA GLY A 20 -0.40 -17.70 -15.37
C GLY A 20 -0.88 -18.56 -14.20
N GLU A 21 -0.21 -18.47 -13.04
CA GLU A 21 -0.56 -19.19 -11.81
C GLU A 21 -1.49 -18.33 -10.93
N ASP A 22 -2.21 -19.00 -10.02
CA ASP A 22 -3.04 -18.32 -9.02
C ASP A 22 -2.21 -17.91 -7.79
N ALA A 23 -2.40 -16.68 -7.31
CA ALA A 23 -1.72 -16.15 -6.13
C ALA A 23 -2.72 -15.52 -5.15
N LEU A 24 -2.49 -15.74 -3.85
CA LEU A 24 -3.24 -15.11 -2.76
C LEU A 24 -2.32 -14.19 -1.95
N ILE A 25 -2.73 -12.94 -1.79
CA ILE A 25 -2.01 -11.95 -0.97
C ILE A 25 -2.95 -11.46 0.13
N ILE A 26 -2.48 -11.49 1.37
CA ILE A 26 -3.19 -10.99 2.55
C ILE A 26 -2.40 -9.83 3.15
N TYR A 27 -3.06 -8.70 3.37
CA TYR A 27 -2.47 -7.52 4.00
C TYR A 27 -2.99 -7.38 5.44
N ASP A 28 -2.17 -7.72 6.43
CA ASP A 28 -2.49 -7.63 7.86
C ASP A 28 -1.53 -6.64 8.58
N ASP A 29 -1.88 -5.37 8.75
CA ASP A 29 -3.11 -4.70 8.30
C ASP A 29 -2.80 -3.40 7.55
N LEU A 30 -3.70 -3.02 6.63
CA LEU A 30 -3.54 -1.79 5.83
C LEU A 30 -3.70 -0.52 6.68
N SER A 31 -4.35 -0.60 7.85
CA SER A 31 -4.46 0.54 8.76
C SER A 31 -3.09 0.95 9.33
N LYS A 32 -2.24 -0.01 9.68
CA LYS A 32 -0.85 0.22 10.10
C LYS A 32 0.00 0.75 8.95
N GLN A 33 -0.24 0.29 7.71
CA GLN A 33 0.42 0.88 6.53
C GLN A 33 0.05 2.36 6.37
N ALA A 34 -1.23 2.71 6.51
CA ALA A 34 -1.69 4.10 6.44
C ALA A 34 -1.07 4.98 7.53
N VAL A 35 -1.00 4.49 8.78
CA VAL A 35 -0.33 5.20 9.88
C VAL A 35 1.15 5.43 9.59
N ALA A 36 1.85 4.44 9.04
CA ALA A 36 3.25 4.59 8.63
C ALA A 36 3.42 5.62 7.50
N TYR A 37 2.53 5.63 6.50
CA TYR A 37 2.56 6.62 5.43
C TYR A 37 2.27 8.03 5.92
N ARG A 38 1.34 8.16 6.89
CA ARG A 38 1.07 9.42 7.59
C ARG A 38 2.32 9.94 8.28
N GLN A 39 3.02 9.11 9.06
CA GLN A 39 4.24 9.50 9.75
C GLN A 39 5.31 10.01 8.78
N ILE A 40 5.54 9.29 7.67
CA ILE A 40 6.48 9.71 6.63
C ILE A 40 6.07 11.07 6.03
N SER A 41 4.78 11.23 5.69
CA SER A 41 4.28 12.46 5.06
C SER A 41 4.40 13.68 5.97
N LEU A 42 4.13 13.52 7.28
CA LEU A 42 4.28 14.58 8.27
C LEU A 42 5.75 14.95 8.49
N LEU A 43 6.66 13.98 8.55
CA LEU A 43 8.10 14.23 8.64
C LEU A 43 8.63 14.99 7.42
N LEU A 44 8.08 14.71 6.24
CA LEU A 44 8.37 15.43 5.00
C LEU A 44 7.63 16.77 4.88
N ARG A 45 6.91 17.20 5.92
CA ARG A 45 6.13 18.44 5.97
C ARG A 45 5.11 18.58 4.83
N ARG A 46 4.55 17.46 4.35
CA ARG A 46 3.43 17.48 3.41
C ARG A 46 2.18 18.01 4.12
N PRO A 47 1.32 18.78 3.44
CA PRO A 47 0.10 19.30 4.04
C PRO A 47 -0.84 18.15 4.43
N PRO A 48 -1.26 18.06 5.71
CA PRO A 48 -2.21 17.05 6.16
C PRO A 48 -3.65 17.43 5.83
N GLY A 49 -4.49 16.43 5.59
CA GLY A 49 -5.94 16.54 5.46
C GLY A 49 -6.68 15.95 6.67
N ARG A 50 -7.80 15.25 6.40
CA ARG A 50 -8.62 14.60 7.42
C ARG A 50 -7.78 13.62 8.26
N GLU A 51 -7.95 13.66 9.59
CA GLU A 51 -7.25 12.77 10.55
C GLU A 51 -5.71 12.79 10.43
N ALA A 52 -5.18 13.92 9.94
CA ALA A 52 -3.79 14.16 9.65
C ALA A 52 -3.17 13.27 8.56
N TYR A 53 -3.97 12.53 7.78
CA TYR A 53 -3.49 11.78 6.62
C TYR A 53 -3.13 12.70 5.45
N PRO A 54 -2.16 12.33 4.60
CA PRO A 54 -1.88 13.09 3.38
C PRO A 54 -3.02 12.95 2.37
N GLY A 55 -3.16 13.92 1.47
CA GLY A 55 -4.25 13.94 0.48
C GLY A 55 -4.27 12.76 -0.50
N ASP A 56 -3.13 12.09 -0.69
CA ASP A 56 -2.96 10.92 -1.55
C ASP A 56 -3.08 9.58 -0.80
N ILE A 57 -3.63 9.57 0.42
CA ILE A 57 -3.84 8.33 1.19
C ILE A 57 -4.75 7.33 0.46
N PHE A 58 -5.75 7.80 -0.29
CA PHE A 58 -6.58 6.94 -1.12
C PHE A 58 -5.77 6.30 -2.26
N TYR A 59 -4.94 7.11 -2.94
CA TYR A 59 -4.08 6.65 -4.02
C TYR A 59 -3.08 5.58 -3.55
N LEU A 60 -2.64 5.64 -2.30
CA LEU A 60 -1.78 4.62 -1.69
C LEU A 60 -2.41 3.21 -1.78
N HIS A 61 -3.64 3.07 -1.30
CA HIS A 61 -4.31 1.77 -1.25
C HIS A 61 -4.93 1.39 -2.60
N SER A 62 -5.49 2.34 -3.35
CA SER A 62 -6.10 2.03 -4.64
C SER A 62 -5.05 1.45 -5.60
N ARG A 63 -3.91 2.12 -5.78
CA ARG A 63 -2.85 1.62 -6.68
C ARG A 63 -2.26 0.28 -6.24
N LEU A 64 -2.34 -0.05 -4.94
CA LEU A 64 -1.86 -1.33 -4.41
C LEU A 64 -2.86 -2.44 -4.72
N LEU A 65 -4.15 -2.21 -4.46
CA LEU A 65 -5.20 -3.21 -4.59
C LEU A 65 -5.59 -3.46 -6.05
N GLU A 66 -5.54 -2.44 -6.90
CA GLU A 66 -5.79 -2.58 -8.35
C GLU A 66 -4.78 -3.51 -9.06
N ARG A 67 -3.65 -3.84 -8.41
CA ARG A 67 -2.69 -4.83 -8.92
C ARG A 67 -3.13 -6.27 -8.67
N GLY A 68 -4.07 -6.51 -7.76
CA GLY A 68 -4.66 -7.81 -7.46
C GLY A 68 -5.77 -8.17 -8.44
N CYS A 69 -5.49 -8.08 -9.74
CA CYS A 69 -6.45 -8.32 -10.81
C CYS A 69 -6.04 -9.52 -11.69
N ARG A 70 -7.02 -10.03 -12.44
CA ARG A 70 -6.86 -11.03 -13.51
C ARG A 70 -7.27 -10.39 -14.83
#